data_AF-W9EFK7-F1
#
_entry.id   AF-W9EFK7-F1
#
_cell.length_a   1.000
_cell.length_b   1.000
_cell.length_c   1.000
_cell.angle_alpha   90.00
_cell.angle_beta   90.00
_cell.angle_gamma   90.00
#
_symmetry.space_group_name_H-M   'P 1'
#
loop_
_entity.id
_entity.type
_entity.pdbx_description
1 polymer ?
#
loop_
_entity_poly.entity_id
_entity_poly.type
_entity_poly.pdbx_seq_one_letter_code
_entity_poly.pdbx_strand_id
1 'polypeptide(L)' 'MYSFGNTLRHVRTQKDIPQKLLAYRIGVVQQMISLLEINKRRCPPDIAVAVAKELNAPELLISYCNDCPLHCVKEG' A
#
# COMPACT_ATOMS: atom_id res chain seq x y z
N MET A 1 -1.66 -2.76 15.00
CA MET A 1 -2.12 -2.95 13.61
C MET A 1 -1.08 -2.31 12.69
N TYR A 2 -0.63 -3.00 11.64
CA TYR A 2 0.40 -2.44 10.75
C TYR A 2 -0.22 -1.41 9.80
N SER A 3 0.48 -0.30 9.56
CA SER A 3 0.09 0.69 8.54
C SER A 3 0.15 0.07 7.14
N PHE A 4 -0.53 0.69 6.18
CA PHE A 4 -0.53 0.29 4.78
C PHE A 4 0.89 0.09 4.23
N GLY A 5 1.81 1.03 4.49
CA GLY A 5 3.18 0.95 4.00
C GLY A 5 3.94 -0.26 4.54
N ASN A 6 3.74 -0.58 5.82
CA ASN A 6 4.37 -1.74 6.46
C ASN A 6 3.80 -3.05 5.90
N THR A 7 2.48 -3.14 5.74
CA THR A 7 1.81 -4.29 5.12
C THR A 7 2.28 -4.49 3.68
N LEU A 8 2.38 -3.41 2.90
CA LEU A 8 2.88 -3.44 1.52
C LEU A 8 4.27 -4.03 1.44
N ARG A 9 5.20 -3.50 2.25
CA ARG A 9 6.58 -3.99 2.29
C ARG A 9 6.61 -5.48 2.62
N HIS A 10 5.89 -5.88 3.66
CA HIS A 10 5.86 -7.27 4.12
C HIS A 10 5.38 -8.22 3.02
N VAL A 11 4.17 -8.00 2.48
CA VAL A 11 3.57 -8.83 1.44
C VAL A 11 4.45 -8.89 0.19
N ARG A 12 4.98 -7.75 -0.25
CA ARG A 12 5.87 -7.70 -1.41
C ARG A 12 7.12 -8.55 -1.20
N THR A 13 7.76 -8.42 -0.03
CA THR A 13 8.98 -9.19 0.27
C THR A 13 8.74 -10.69 0.41
N GLN A 14 7.59 -11.11 0.97
CA GLN A 14 7.23 -12.54 1.04
C GLN A 14 7.05 -13.17 -0.35
N LYS A 15 6.64 -12.37 -1.34
CA LYS A 15 6.46 -12.80 -2.73
C LYS A 15 7.71 -12.61 -3.59
N ASP A 16 8.83 -12.17 -2.98
CA ASP A 16 10.09 -11.87 -3.65
C ASP A 16 9.95 -10.92 -4.86
N ILE A 17 9.05 -9.95 -4.77
CA ILE A 17 8.81 -8.98 -5.85
C ILE A 17 9.68 -7.73 -5.60
N PRO A 18 10.61 -7.35 -6.50
CA PRO A 18 11.34 -6.09 -6.37
C PRO A 18 10.41 -4.88 -6.48
N GLN A 19 10.68 -3.79 -5.75
CA GLN A 19 9.88 -2.55 -5.86
C GLN A 19 9.78 -2.04 -7.30
N LYS A 20 10.86 -2.15 -8.08
CA LYS A 20 10.89 -1.75 -9.50
C LYS A 20 9.92 -2.56 -10.36
N LEU A 21 9.81 -3.87 -10.10
CA LEU A 21 8.90 -4.74 -10.83
C LEU A 21 7.45 -4.44 -10.48
N LEU A 22 7.14 -4.29 -9.19
CA LEU A 22 5.79 -3.89 -8.75
C LEU A 22 5.38 -2.56 -9.38
N ALA A 23 6.26 -1.56 -9.32
CA ALA A 23 6.03 -0.23 -9.88
C ALA A 23 5.72 -0.30 -11.38
N TYR A 24 6.52 -1.07 -12.14
CA TYR A 24 6.28 -1.30 -13.57
C TYR A 24 4.90 -1.91 -13.85
N ARG A 25 4.51 -2.94 -13.10
CA ARG A 25 3.23 -3.65 -13.33
C ARG A 25 1.99 -2.80 -13.03
N ILE A 26 2.09 -1.86 -12.10
CA ILE A 26 0.98 -0.96 -11.75
C ILE A 26 1.09 0.43 -12.40
N GLY A 27 2.07 0.65 -13.28
CA GLY A 27 2.20 1.90 -14.03
C GLY A 27 2.68 3.11 -13.23
N VAL A 28 3.55 2.92 -12.22
CA VAL A 28 4.15 4.01 -11.43
C VAL A 28 5.68 3.94 -11.42
N VAL A 29 6.31 4.98 -10.89
CA VAL A 29 7.77 5.00 -10.68
C VAL A 29 8.16 4.27 -9.39
N GLN A 30 9.32 3.61 -9.37
CA GLN A 30 9.80 2.84 -8.20
C GLN A 30 9.93 3.70 -6.93
N GLN A 31 10.29 4.98 -7.06
CA GLN A 31 10.34 5.91 -5.93
C GLN A 31 8.99 6.01 -5.21
N MET A 32 7.88 5.90 -5.93
CA MET A 32 6.55 5.93 -5.33
C MET A 32 6.36 4.75 -4.39
N ILE A 33 6.67 3.52 -4.83
CA ILE A 33 6.60 2.31 -3.97
C ILE A 33 7.48 2.48 -2.73
N SER A 34 8.72 2.97 -2.92
CA SER A 34 9.64 3.21 -1.80
C SER A 34 9.03 4.16 -0.76
N LEU A 35 8.50 5.30 -1.19
CA LEU A 35 7.86 6.29 -0.31
C LEU A 35 6.61 5.74 0.40
N LEU A 36 5.84 4.88 -0.26
CA LEU A 36 4.69 4.21 0.34
C LEU A 36 5.15 3.24 1.44
N GLU A 37 6.15 2.41 1.18
CA GLU A 37 6.66 1.40 2.13
C GLU A 37 7.26 2.00 3.40
N ILE A 38 7.83 3.20 3.32
CA ILE A 38 8.36 3.93 4.49
C ILE A 38 7.36 4.92 5.10
N ASN A 39 6.09 4.86 4.68
CA ASN A 39 5.00 5.73 5.14
C ASN A 39 5.29 7.24 4.99
N LYS A 40 6.15 7.63 4.03
CA LYS A 40 6.47 9.04 3.73
C LYS A 40 5.52 9.64 2.70
N ARG A 41 4.66 8.83 2.10
CA ARG A 41 3.60 9.26 1.19
C ARG A 41 2.32 8.51 1.52
N ARG A 42 1.19 9.22 1.52
CA ARG A 42 -0.13 8.61 1.60
C ARG A 42 -0.45 7.90 0.28
N CYS A 43 -0.98 6.68 0.36
CA CYS A 43 -1.34 5.91 -0.82
C CYS A 43 -2.64 6.46 -1.46
N PRO A 44 -2.64 6.80 -2.77
CA PRO A 44 -3.87 7.05 -3.50
C PRO A 44 -4.76 5.80 -3.55
N PRO A 45 -6.11 5.91 -3.51
CA PRO A 45 -7.01 4.76 -3.48
C PRO A 45 -6.87 3.81 -4.68
N ASP A 46 -6.72 4.37 -5.88
CA ASP A 46 -6.50 3.64 -7.13
C ASP A 46 -5.21 2.80 -7.07
N ILE A 47 -4.15 3.36 -6.51
CA ILE A 47 -2.87 2.66 -6.31
C ILE A 47 -3.00 1.57 -5.24
N ALA A 48 -3.72 1.82 -4.14
CA ALA A 48 -3.97 0.81 -3.12
C ALA A 48 -4.69 -0.42 -3.72
N VAL A 49 -5.69 -0.19 -4.57
CA VAL A 49 -6.41 -1.24 -5.31
C VAL A 49 -5.50 -1.95 -6.32
N ALA A 50 -4.71 -1.20 -7.09
CA ALA A 50 -3.79 -1.77 -8.09
C ALA A 50 -2.75 -2.69 -7.44
N VAL A 51 -2.13 -2.24 -6.34
CA VAL A 51 -1.14 -3.02 -5.59
C VAL A 51 -1.76 -4.26 -4.96
N ALA A 52 -2.94 -4.14 -4.34
CA ALA A 52 -3.62 -5.28 -3.73
C ALA A 52 -3.99 -6.36 -4.77
N LYS A 53 -4.42 -5.95 -5.97
CA LYS A 53 -4.69 -6.86 -7.09
C LYS A 53 -3.41 -7.52 -7.61
N GLU A 54 -2.38 -6.71 -7.89
CA GLU A 54 -1.10 -7.20 -8.43
C GLU A 54 -0.41 -8.19 -7.48
N LEU A 55 -0.47 -7.94 -6.17
CA LEU A 55 0.11 -8.83 -5.17
C LEU A 55 -0.83 -9.96 -4.77
N ASN A 56 -2.09 -9.99 -5.24
CA ASN A 56 -3.15 -10.89 -4.78
C ASN A 56 -3.22 -10.92 -3.24
N ALA A 57 -3.40 -9.75 -2.64
CA ALA A 57 -3.30 -9.51 -1.20
C ALA A 57 -4.41 -8.55 -0.72
N PRO A 58 -5.65 -9.05 -0.51
CA PRO A 58 -6.78 -8.23 -0.07
C PRO A 58 -6.57 -7.57 1.30
N GLU A 59 -5.70 -8.12 2.15
CA GLU A 59 -5.32 -7.55 3.45
C GLU A 59 -4.70 -6.16 3.35
N LEU A 60 -4.14 -5.78 2.19
CA LEU A 60 -3.66 -4.42 1.93
C LEU A 60 -4.80 -3.40 1.91
N LEU A 61 -5.99 -3.79 1.46
CA LEU A 61 -7.15 -2.91 1.48
C LEU A 61 -7.69 -2.74 2.89
N ILE A 62 -7.58 -3.78 3.73
CA ILE A 62 -7.95 -3.70 5.15
C ILE A 62 -7.02 -2.71 5.87
N SER A 63 -5.70 -2.82 5.71
CA SER A 63 -4.76 -1.87 6.32
C SER A 63 -4.92 -0.46 5.74
N TYR A 64 -5.19 -0.33 4.45
CA TYR A 64 -5.48 0.96 3.81
C TYR A 64 -6.70 1.67 4.42
N CYS A 65 -7.82 0.95 4.57
CA CYS A 65 -9.05 1.50 5.14
C CYS A 65 -8.87 1.89 6.61
N ASN A 66 -8.08 1.13 7.36
CA ASN A 66 -7.78 1.44 8.75
C ASN A 66 -6.90 2.68 8.93
N ASP A 67 -6.05 2.99 7.93
CA ASP A 67 -5.28 4.24 7.88
C ASP A 67 -6.11 5.43 7.37
N CYS A 68 -7.40 5.23 7.05
CA CYS A 68 -8.25 6.29 6.54
C CYS A 68 -8.68 7.25 7.67
N PRO A 69 -8.36 8.56 7.57
CA PRO A 69 -8.69 9.55 8.60
C PRO A 69 -10.19 9.83 8.73
N LEU A 70 -11.05 9.27 7.87
CA LEU A 70 -12.51 9.30 8.05
C LEU A 70 -12.98 8.46 9.26
N HIS A 71 -12.15 7.54 9.77
CA HIS A 71 -12.37 6.90 11.07
C HIS A 71 -12.05 7.83 12.27
N CYS A 72 -11.49 9.02 12.03
CA CYS A 72 -11.21 10.04 13.05
C CYS A 72 -12.23 11.19 13.06
N VAL A 73 -13.39 11.03 12.42
CA VAL A 73 -14.53 11.89 12.74
C VAL A 73 -15.06 11.39 14.08
N LYS A 74 -14.51 11.96 15.16
CA LYS A 74 -15.02 11.79 16.52
C LYS A 74 -16.53 11.98 16.48
N GLU A 75 -17.26 11.04 17.08
CA GLU A 75 -18.60 11.29 17.58
C GLU A 75 -18.55 12.64 18.32
N GLY A 76 -19.20 13.64 17.74
CA GLY A 76 -19.38 14.96 18.34
C GLY A 76 -20.54 14.94 19.31
#